data_AF-A0AAU8S8S3-F1
#
_entry.id   AF-A0AAU8S8S3-F1
#
_cell.length_a   1.000
_cell.length_b   1.000
_cell.length_c   1.000
_cell.angle_alpha   90.00
_cell.angle_beta   90.00
_cell.angle_gamma   90.00
#
_symmetry.space_group_name_H-M   'P 1'
#
loop_
_entity.id
_entity.type
_entity.pdbx_description
1 polymer ?
#
loop_
_entity_poly.entity_id
_entity_poly.type
_entity_poly.pdbx_seq_one_letter_code
_entity_poly.pdbx_strand_id
1 'polypeptide(L)'
;MEHLIRIVNDTDRQILAWLRNQVGDERVERAARHMGRVRKPYLSAVCRYLGVWPPISLRYPARRAEVDHTVGDRYLTLIRQHLATHAASR
;
A
#
# COMPACT_ATOMS: atom_id res chain seq x y z
N MET A 1 -13.38 5.11 -4.55
CA MET A 1 -13.28 3.77 -3.91
C MET A 1 -12.19 3.64 -2.85
N GLU A 2 -10.96 4.16 -3.03
CA GLU A 2 -9.87 3.99 -2.03
C GLU A 2 -10.21 4.56 -0.64
N HIS A 3 -11.07 5.58 -0.58
CA HIS A 3 -11.56 6.12 0.68
C HIS A 3 -12.52 5.17 1.44
N LEU A 4 -13.08 4.16 0.78
CA LEU A 4 -14.04 3.19 1.35
C LEU A 4 -13.36 2.00 2.02
N ILE A 5 -12.12 1.69 1.62
CA ILE A 5 -11.37 0.53 2.09
C ILE A 5 -10.16 1.03 2.88
N ARG A 6 -9.83 0.34 3.98
CA ARG A 6 -8.62 0.65 4.73
C ARG A 6 -7.40 0.08 3.99
N ILE A 7 -6.54 0.98 3.51
CA ILE A 7 -5.25 0.69 2.88
C ILE A 7 -4.16 1.03 3.91
N VAL A 8 -3.33 0.04 4.26
CA VAL A 8 -2.28 0.19 5.29
C VAL A 8 -0.89 0.20 4.67
N ASN A 9 -0.67 -0.57 3.61
CA ASN A 9 0.64 -0.71 2.98
C ASN A 9 0.53 -0.68 1.44
N ASP A 10 1.69 -0.69 0.78
CA ASP A 10 1.76 -0.73 -0.69
C ASP A 10 1.18 -2.03 -1.26
N THR A 11 1.35 -3.15 -0.54
CA THR A 11 0.76 -4.45 -0.89
C THR A 11 -0.76 -4.38 -1.01
N ASP A 12 -1.44 -3.67 -0.11
CA ASP A 12 -2.88 -3.46 -0.14
C ASP A 12 -3.29 -2.67 -1.40
N ARG A 13 -2.49 -1.69 -1.83
CA ARG A 13 -2.77 -0.97 -3.08
C ARG A 13 -2.66 -1.91 -4.29
N GLN A 14 -1.66 -2.78 -4.31
CA GLN A 14 -1.49 -3.77 -5.37
C GLN A 14 -2.62 -4.79 -5.39
N ILE A 15 -3.01 -5.30 -4.23
CA ILE A 15 -4.15 -6.22 -4.09
C ILE A 15 -5.45 -5.53 -4.50
N LEU A 16 -5.63 -4.24 -4.18
CA LEU A 16 -6.81 -3.48 -4.58
C LEU A 16 -6.85 -3.32 -6.10
N ALA A 17 -5.75 -2.93 -6.74
CA ALA A 17 -5.66 -2.83 -8.20
C ALA A 17 -5.96 -4.18 -8.88
N TRP A 18 -5.42 -5.28 -8.35
CA TRP A 18 -5.74 -6.62 -8.82
C TRP A 18 -7.22 -6.96 -8.65
N LEU A 19 -7.79 -6.69 -7.47
CA LEU A 19 -9.18 -7.00 -7.15
C LEU A 19 -10.16 -6.25 -8.09
N ARG A 20 -9.82 -5.00 -8.42
CA ARG A 20 -10.54 -4.17 -9.38
C ARG A 20 -10.55 -4.79 -10.77
N ASN A 21 -9.40 -5.26 -11.24
CA ASN A 21 -9.29 -5.92 -12.54
C ASN A 21 -10.05 -7.26 -12.60
N GLN A 22 -10.15 -7.98 -11.48
CA GLN A 22 -10.81 -9.30 -11.45
C GLN A 22 -12.33 -9.22 -11.31
N VAL A 23 -12.83 -8.32 -10.46
CA VAL A 23 -14.23 -8.33 -10.02
C VAL A 23 -15.00 -7.09 -10.49
N GLY A 24 -14.28 -6.06 -10.96
CA GLY A 24 -14.83 -4.79 -11.40
C GLY A 24 -15.05 -3.80 -10.25
N ASP A 25 -14.86 -2.51 -10.55
CA ASP A 25 -14.93 -1.42 -9.56
C ASP A 25 -16.28 -1.35 -8.84
N GLU A 26 -17.39 -1.52 -9.56
CA GLU A 26 -18.74 -1.42 -8.98
C GLU A 26 -19.02 -2.47 -7.91
N ARG A 27 -18.55 -3.70 -8.14
CA ARG A 27 -18.79 -4.82 -7.22
C ARG A 27 -17.93 -4.68 -5.97
N VAL A 28 -16.69 -4.20 -6.12
CA VAL A 28 -15.81 -3.85 -5.01
C VAL A 28 -16.39 -2.70 -4.19
N GLU A 29 -16.90 -1.67 -4.84
CA GLU A 29 -17.52 -0.52 -4.18
C GLU A 29 -18.77 -0.90 -3.40
N ARG A 30 -19.65 -1.74 -3.99
CA ARG A 30 -20.85 -2.25 -3.31
C ARG A 30 -20.50 -3.06 -2.07
N ALA A 31 -19.51 -3.95 -2.16
CA ALA A 31 -19.02 -4.72 -1.03
C ALA A 31 -18.41 -3.83 0.07
N ALA A 32 -17.57 -2.86 -0.32
CA ALA A 32 -16.94 -1.94 0.61
C ALA A 32 -17.97 -1.08 1.35
N ARG A 33 -18.99 -0.57 0.67
CA ARG A 33 -20.10 0.16 1.30
C ARG A 33 -20.95 -0.72 2.21
N HIS A 34 -21.21 -1.96 1.81
CA HIS A 34 -21.98 -2.90 2.64
C HIS A 34 -21.28 -3.17 3.98
N MET A 35 -19.95 -3.36 3.95
CA MET A 35 -19.16 -3.64 5.15
C MET A 35 -18.70 -2.38 5.91
N GLY A 36 -18.71 -1.21 5.26
CA GLY A 36 -18.22 0.06 5.79
C GLY A 36 -19.15 0.79 6.75
N ARG A 37 -20.23 0.17 7.24
CA ARG A 37 -21.27 0.82 8.07
C ARG A 37 -20.75 1.35 9.41
N VAL A 38 -19.74 0.71 9.99
CA VAL A 38 -19.18 1.08 11.30
C VAL A 38 -17.76 1.63 11.16
N ARG A 39 -16.95 1.04 10.28
CA ARG A 39 -15.56 1.42 10.03
C ARG A 39 -15.13 0.94 8.66
N LYS A 40 -14.14 1.63 8.06
CA LYS A 40 -13.52 1.21 6.80
C LYS A 40 -13.01 -0.24 6.92
N PRO A 41 -13.54 -1.19 6.13
CA PRO A 41 -13.10 -2.58 6.17
C PRO A 41 -11.67 -2.72 5.67
N TYR A 42 -10.97 -3.72 6.18
CA TYR A 42 -9.68 -4.15 5.63
C TYR A 42 -9.88 -4.82 4.26
N LEU A 43 -8.91 -4.68 3.39
CA LEU A 43 -8.93 -5.29 2.06
C LEU A 43 -9.06 -6.82 2.10
N SER A 44 -8.44 -7.48 3.09
CA SER A 44 -8.56 -8.92 3.32
C SER A 44 -10.00 -9.36 3.62
N ALA A 45 -10.76 -8.54 4.35
CA ALA A 45 -12.18 -8.81 4.63
C ALA A 45 -13.02 -8.65 3.36
N VAL A 46 -12.72 -7.65 2.52
CA VAL A 46 -13.42 -7.41 1.25
C VAL A 46 -13.18 -8.58 0.29
N CYS A 47 -11.93 -9.05 0.17
CA CYS A 47 -11.60 -10.21 -0.65
C CYS A 47 -12.39 -11.46 -0.20
N ARG A 48 -12.42 -11.72 1.12
CA ARG A 48 -13.17 -12.84 1.70
C ARG A 48 -14.67 -12.72 1.42
N TYR A 49 -15.26 -11.54 1.58
CA TYR A 49 -16.67 -11.29 1.30
C TYR A 49 -17.03 -11.50 -0.17
N LEU A 50 -16.13 -11.10 -1.08
CA LEU A 50 -16.29 -11.31 -2.52
C LEU A 50 -15.98 -12.75 -2.96
N GLY A 51 -15.50 -13.62 -2.06
CA GLY A 51 -15.14 -15.00 -2.36
C GLY A 51 -13.87 -15.14 -3.21
N VAL A 52 -13.06 -14.09 -3.30
CA VAL A 52 -11.85 -14.06 -4.14
C VAL A 52 -10.60 -13.98 -3.29
N TRP A 53 -9.55 -14.64 -3.76
CA TRP A 53 -8.28 -14.70 -3.04
C TRP A 53 -7.17 -14.17 -3.94
N PRO A 54 -6.42 -13.13 -3.51
CA PRO A 54 -5.30 -12.63 -4.30
C PRO A 54 -4.23 -13.71 -4.48
N PRO A 55 -3.50 -13.73 -5.59
CA PRO A 55 -2.39 -14.67 -5.80
C PRO A 55 -1.33 -14.54 -4.69
N ILE A 56 -0.64 -15.65 -4.39
CA ILE A 56 0.37 -15.73 -3.33
C ILE A 56 1.48 -14.69 -3.55
N SER A 57 1.86 -14.43 -4.80
CA SER A 57 2.85 -13.43 -5.18
C SER A 57 2.48 -12.01 -4.77
N LEU A 58 1.18 -11.67 -4.69
CA LEU A 58 0.71 -10.38 -4.18
C LEU A 58 0.60 -10.38 -2.65
N ARG A 59 0.30 -11.51 -2.01
CA ARG A 59 0.25 -11.60 -0.54
C ARG A 59 1.63 -11.57 0.10
N TYR A 60 2.58 -12.24 -0.54
CA TYR A 60 3.97 -12.33 -0.17
C TYR A 60 4.77 -11.85 -1.37
N PRO A 61 4.87 -10.52 -1.57
CA PRO A 61 5.82 -10.02 -2.54
C PRO A 61 7.18 -10.60 -2.16
N ALA A 62 7.76 -11.39 -3.07
CA ALA A 62 9.15 -11.83 -2.92
C ALA A 62 9.94 -10.58 -2.54
N ARG A 63 10.69 -10.64 -1.43
CA ARG A 63 11.48 -9.52 -0.89
C ARG A 63 12.09 -8.82 -2.09
N ARG A 64 11.56 -7.63 -2.44
CA ARG A 64 11.84 -6.98 -3.73
C ARG A 64 13.36 -6.98 -3.86
N ALA A 65 13.87 -7.68 -4.87
CA ALA A 65 15.26 -7.55 -5.26
C ALA A 65 15.53 -6.05 -5.40
N GLU A 66 16.47 -5.56 -4.59
CA GLU A 66 16.99 -4.18 -4.60
C GLU A 66 15.94 -3.12 -4.96
N VAL A 67 15.13 -2.72 -3.98
CA VAL A 67 14.48 -1.42 -4.10
C VAL A 67 15.60 -0.40 -4.27
N ASP A 68 15.61 0.29 -5.41
CA ASP A 68 16.62 1.31 -5.69
C ASP A 68 16.53 2.41 -4.64
N HIS A 69 17.42 2.34 -3.66
CA HIS A 69 17.51 3.28 -2.55
C HIS A 69 18.41 4.47 -2.89
N THR A 70 18.94 4.58 -4.12
CA THR A 70 19.89 5.64 -4.51
C THR A 70 19.34 7.04 -4.26
N VAL A 71 18.05 7.25 -4.49
CA VAL A 71 17.37 8.53 -4.20
C VAL A 71 17.37 8.80 -2.69
N GLY A 72 16.99 7.79 -1.89
CA GLY A 72 17.00 7.88 -0.42
C GLY A 72 18.39 8.16 0.13
N ASP A 73 19.39 7.42 -0.34
CA ASP A 73 20.79 7.56 0.06
C ASP A 73 21.38 8.92 -0.32
N ARG A 74 21.01 9.44 -1.50
CA ARG A 74 21.39 10.79 -1.92
C ARG A 74 20.85 11.84 -0.97
N TYR A 75 19.56 11.81 -0.64
CA TYR A 75 18.98 12.79 0.29
C TYR A 75 19.54 12.63 1.70
N LEU A 76 19.75 11.40 2.17
CA LEU A 76 20.34 11.13 3.48
C LEU A 76 21.77 11.69 3.58
N THR A 77 22.56 11.54 2.51
CA THR A 77 23.89 12.14 2.39
C THR A 77 23.83 13.66 2.46
N LEU A 78 22.92 14.30 1.73
CA LEU A 78 22.75 15.76 1.76
C LEU A 78 22.36 16.27 3.16
N ILE A 79 21.44 15.58 3.83
CA ILE A 79 21.03 15.93 5.20
C ILE A 79 22.23 15.85 6.15
N ARG A 80 23.00 14.76 6.09
CA ARG A 80 24.19 14.59 6.93
C ARG A 80 25.23 15.67 6.70
N GLN A 81 25.48 16.04 5.44
CA GLN A 81 26.39 17.13 5.10
C GLN A 81 25.93 18.46 5.69
N HIS A 82 24.65 18.80 5.53
CA HIS A 82 24.12 20.06 6.05
C HIS A 82 24.21 20.13 7.58
N LEU A 83 23.86 19.04 8.27
CA LEU A 83 23.99 18.95 9.73
C LEU A 83 25.45 19.05 10.19
N ALA A 84 26.39 18.43 9.48
CA ALA A 84 27.81 18.53 9.78
C ALA A 84 28.35 19.95 9.60
N THR A 85 27.94 20.66 8.54
CA THR A 85 28.29 22.07 8.33
C THR A 85 27.77 22.95 9.46
N HIS A 86 26.52 22.76 9.89
CA HIS A 86 25.94 23.50 11.01
C HIS A 86 26.63 23.22 12.36
N ALA A 87 27.07 21.98 12.57
CA ALA A 87 27.81 21.60 13.77
C ALA A 87 29.24 22.17 13.79
N ALA A 88 29.88 22.31 12.63
CA ALA A 88 31.22 22.89 12.50
C ALA A 88 31.25 24.43 12.54
N SER A 89 30.12 25.08 12.28
CA SER A 89 29.97 26.55 12.35
C SER A 89 29.61 27.09 13.74
N ARG A 90 29.52 26.22 14.76
CA ARG A 90 29.20 26.56 16.14
C ARG A 90 30.42 26.28 17.02
#